data_AF-V9W6R2-F1
#
_entry.id   AF-V9W6R2-F1
#
_cell.length_a   1.000
_cell.length_b   1.000
_cell.length_c   1.000
_cell.angle_alpha   90.00
_cell.angle_beta   90.00
_cell.angle_gamma   90.00
#
_symmetry.space_group_name_H-M   'P 1'
#
loop_
_entity.id
_entity.type
_entity.pdbx_description
1 polymer ?
#
loop_
_entity_poly.entity_id
_entity_poly.type
_entity_poly.pdbx_seq_one_letter_code
_entity_poly.pdbx_strand_id
1 'polypeptide(L)' 'MTPKHTRQKREVEEVMDTDDDGIYDSWEREGYTVINRVVVKWDQEKHKPPE' A
#
# COMPACT_ATOMS: atom_id res chain seq x y z
N MET A 1 8.92 -2.09 29.72
CA MET A 1 9.12 -2.55 28.33
C MET A 1 8.02 -1.94 27.48
N THR A 2 8.32 -0.91 26.69
CA THR A 2 7.34 -0.28 25.79
C THR A 2 7.76 -0.58 24.35
N PRO A 3 6.93 -1.22 23.51
CA PRO A 3 7.29 -1.40 22.12
C PRO A 3 7.01 -0.08 21.40
N LYS A 4 7.99 0.84 21.40
CA LYS A 4 7.95 2.05 20.58
C LYS A 4 8.40 1.80 19.13
N HIS A 5 8.87 0.58 18.81
CA HIS A 5 9.49 0.25 17.52
C HIS A 5 8.52 -0.20 16.42
N THR A 6 7.23 -0.36 16.71
CA THR A 6 6.27 -0.93 15.74
C THR A 6 5.69 0.11 14.77
N ARG A 7 5.76 1.40 15.09
CA ARG A 7 5.18 2.45 14.23
C ARG A 7 6.12 2.83 13.07
N GLN A 8 7.39 3.11 13.38
CA GLN A 8 8.39 3.44 12.35
C GLN A 8 8.63 2.32 11.33
N LYS A 9 8.62 1.04 11.73
CA LYS A 9 8.77 -0.06 10.77
C LYS A 9 7.63 -0.11 9.74
N ARG A 10 6.39 0.17 10.17
CA ARG A 10 5.22 0.17 9.29
C ARG A 10 5.24 1.36 8.34
N GLU A 11 5.63 2.54 8.82
CA GLU A 11 5.78 3.73 7.98
C GLU A 11 6.88 3.55 6.92
N VAL A 12 7.96 2.81 7.23
CA VAL A 12 9.01 2.47 6.27
C VAL A 12 8.51 1.45 5.24
N GLU A 13 7.76 0.43 5.65
CA GLU A 13 7.14 -0.54 4.70
C GLU A 13 6.10 0.10 3.77
N GLU A 14 5.42 1.18 4.19
CA GLU A 14 4.41 1.85 3.35
C GLU A 14 5.00 2.60 2.15
N VAL A 15 6.29 2.93 2.18
CA VAL A 15 6.99 3.66 1.11
C VAL A 15 8.17 2.89 0.52
N MET A 16 8.33 1.62 0.89
CA MET A 16 9.38 0.75 0.37
C MET A 16 8.97 0.18 -0.98
N ASP A 17 9.87 0.27 -1.94
CA ASP A 17 9.79 -0.32 -3.27
C ASP A 17 11.09 -1.14 -3.43
N THR A 18 11.00 -2.45 -3.24
CA THR A 18 12.17 -3.33 -3.12
C THR A 18 12.84 -3.60 -4.46
N ASP A 19 12.09 -3.60 -5.55
CA ASP A 19 12.57 -3.89 -6.91
C ASP A 19 12.57 -2.69 -7.86
N ASP A 20 12.22 -1.50 -7.37
CA ASP A 20 12.29 -0.19 -8.05
C ASP A 20 11.43 -0.16 -9.33
N ASP A 21 10.25 -0.77 -9.26
CA ASP A 21 9.28 -0.84 -10.37
C ASP A 21 8.24 0.30 -10.35
N GLY A 22 8.25 1.11 -9.28
CA GLY A 22 7.34 2.23 -9.06
C GLY A 22 6.07 1.86 -8.30
N ILE A 23 6.00 0.66 -7.71
CA ILE A 23 4.90 0.17 -6.89
C ILE A 23 5.42 -0.20 -5.52
N TYR A 24 4.83 0.38 -4.46
CA TYR A 24 5.26 0.05 -3.10
C TYR A 24 4.93 -1.39 -2.73
N ASP A 25 5.83 -2.07 -2.01
CA ASP A 25 5.68 -3.46 -1.54
C ASP A 25 4.36 -3.70 -0.78
N SER A 26 3.87 -2.67 -0.09
CA SER A 26 2.59 -2.72 0.62
C SER A 26 1.40 -2.77 -0.34
N TRP A 27 1.47 -2.06 -1.46
CA TRP A 27 0.43 -2.01 -2.48
C TRP A 27 0.40 -3.29 -3.31
N GLU A 28 1.55 -3.89 -3.57
CA GLU A 28 1.61 -5.22 -4.20
C GLU A 28 0.91 -6.29 -3.37
N ARG A 29 1.07 -6.23 -2.03
CA ARG A 29 0.45 -7.16 -1.08
C ARG A 29 -1.03 -6.87 -0.82
N GLU A 30 -1.40 -5.61 -0.62
CA GLU A 30 -2.76 -5.18 -0.25
C GLU A 30 -3.68 -5.01 -1.47
N GLY A 31 -3.11 -4.71 -2.63
CA GLY A 31 -3.79 -4.41 -3.87
C GLY A 31 -3.58 -2.97 -4.35
N TYR A 32 -3.42 -2.83 -5.66
CA TYR A 32 -3.42 -1.56 -6.38
C TYR A 32 -4.26 -1.67 -7.66
N THR A 33 -4.48 -0.53 -8.32
CA THR A 33 -5.04 -0.49 -9.66
C THR A 33 -4.29 0.52 -10.53
N VAL A 34 -4.50 0.44 -11.83
CA VAL A 34 -3.90 1.36 -12.81
C VAL A 34 -5.00 2.14 -13.49
N ILE A 35 -4.99 3.46 -13.33
CA ILE A 35 -5.96 4.38 -13.93
C ILE A 35 -5.20 5.39 -14.77
N ASN A 36 -5.53 5.52 -16.06
CA ASN A 36 -4.86 6.46 -16.97
C ASN A 36 -3.32 6.33 -16.98
N ARG A 37 -2.81 5.09 -16.89
CA ARG A 37 -1.37 4.77 -16.79
C ARG A 37 -0.69 5.25 -15.49
N VAL A 38 -1.46 5.53 -14.45
CA VAL A 38 -0.96 5.88 -13.12
C VAL A 38 -1.34 4.77 -12.15
N VAL A 39 -0.36 4.29 -11.38
CA VAL A 39 -0.57 3.31 -10.31
C VAL A 39 -1.16 4.04 -9.11
N VAL A 40 -2.28 3.53 -8.59
CA VAL A 40 -2.95 4.07 -7.41
C VAL A 40 -3.34 2.95 -6.44
N LYS A 41 -3.32 3.24 -5.14
CA LYS A 41 -3.74 2.28 -4.10
C LYS A 41 -5.18 1.81 -4.35
N TRP A 42 -5.43 0.51 -4.16
CA TRP A 42 -6.77 -0.05 -4.26
C TRP A 42 -7.68 0.52 -3.17
N ASP A 43 -8.83 1.04 -3.56
CA ASP A 43 -9.83 1.62 -2.67
C ASP A 43 -10.97 0.62 -2.46
N GLN A 44 -10.94 -0.11 -1.33
CA GLN A 44 -11.98 -1.10 -1.02
C GLN A 44 -13.35 -0.47 -0.77
N GLU A 45 -13.42 0.79 -0.35
CA GLU A 45 -14.69 1.47 -0.06
C GLU A 45 -15.40 1.86 -1.36
N LYS A 46 -14.65 2.30 -2.37
CA LYS A 46 -15.21 2.61 -3.70
C LYS A 46 -15.71 1.39 -4.47
N HIS A 47 -15.20 0.21 -4.15
CA HIS A 47 -15.51 -1.03 -4.88
C HIS A 47 -16.36 -2.01 -4.07
N LYS A 48 -16.92 -1.58 -2.93
CA LYS A 48 -17.88 -2.39 -2.21
C LYS A 48 -19.15 -2.55 -3.05
N PRO A 49 -19.65 -3.77 -3.30
CA PRO A 49 -20.95 -3.94 -3.94
C PRO A 49 -22.03 -3.30 -3.05
N PRO A 50 -23.09 -2.72 -3.63
CA PRO A 50 -24.23 -2.25 -2.85
C PRO A 50 -24.81 -3.45 -2.07
N GLU A 51 -25.08 -3.23 -0.78
CA GLU A 51 -25.73 -4.19 0.13
C GLU A 51 -27.18 -4.46 -0.28
#